data_AF-A0A2U8DVL2-F1
#
_entry.id   AF-A0A2U8DVL2-F1
#
_cell.length_a   1.000
_cell.length_b   1.000
_cell.length_c   1.000
_cell.angle_alpha   90.00
_cell.angle_beta   90.00
_cell.angle_gamma   90.00
#
_symmetry.space_group_name_H-M   'P 1'
#
loop_
_entity.id
_entity.type
_entity.pdbx_description
1 polymer ?
#
loop_
_entity_poly.entity_id
_entity_poly.type
_entity_poly.pdbx_seq_one_letter_code
_entity_poly.pdbx_strand_id
1 'polypeptide(L)'
;MSLLAETLVEEWFNRRGYFTIRGIKETVDEIDIFAIKNVRHNCWNCVHCEVQVGIRPVTYISRLTKQLMIELNVKNSNSAKQRTLDQLNKCVDAWVEMKFTNTKKESVCSQLFGETNWNYMFVYG
;
A
#
# COMPACT_ATOMS: atom_id res chain seq x y z
N MET A 1 -8.63 -10.45 -9.98
CA MET A 1 -8.41 -9.27 -10.86
C MET A 1 -7.19 -8.44 -10.44
N SER A 2 -6.80 -8.41 -9.15
CA SER A 2 -5.56 -7.72 -8.74
C SER A 2 -4.32 -8.27 -9.44
N LEU A 3 -4.22 -9.59 -9.61
CA LEU A 3 -3.03 -10.22 -10.21
C LEU A 3 -2.66 -9.66 -11.60
N LEU A 4 -3.63 -9.44 -12.49
CA LEU A 4 -3.37 -8.87 -13.81
C LEU A 4 -2.90 -7.41 -13.73
N ALA A 5 -3.48 -6.65 -12.79
CA ALA A 5 -3.09 -5.26 -12.56
C ALA A 5 -1.69 -5.18 -11.97
N GLU A 6 -1.36 -6.02 -10.98
CA GLU A 6 -0.01 -6.11 -10.41
C GLU A 6 1.01 -6.47 -11.49
N THR A 7 0.73 -7.46 -12.35
CA THR A 7 1.63 -7.81 -13.46
C THR A 7 1.84 -6.64 -14.42
N LEU A 8 0.79 -5.87 -14.73
CA LEU A 8 0.93 -4.69 -15.59
C LEU A 8 1.77 -3.60 -14.95
N VAL A 9 1.59 -3.35 -13.65
CA VAL A 9 2.38 -2.36 -12.89
C VAL A 9 3.83 -2.81 -12.75
N GLU A 10 4.07 -4.10 -12.50
CA GLU A 10 5.41 -4.71 -12.49
C GLU A 10 6.11 -4.49 -13.83
N GLU A 11 5.45 -4.80 -14.95
CA GLU A 11 5.97 -4.56 -16.29
C GLU A 11 6.25 -3.07 -16.56
N TRP A 12 5.43 -2.18 -16.03
CA TRP A 12 5.62 -0.73 -16.12
C TRP A 12 6.88 -0.25 -15.37
N PHE A 13 7.20 -0.86 -14.23
CA PHE A 13 8.46 -0.67 -13.50
C PHE A 13 9.65 -1.27 -14.27
N ASN A 14 9.54 -2.51 -14.74
CA ASN A 14 10.59 -3.21 -15.49
C ASN A 14 11.02 -2.42 -16.74
N ARG A 15 10.05 -1.91 -17.51
CA ARG A 15 10.32 -1.06 -18.69
C ARG A 15 11.02 0.26 -18.36
N ARG A 16 11.00 0.69 -17.10
CA ARG A 16 11.73 1.87 -16.60
C ARG A 16 13.10 1.52 -16.00
N GLY A 17 13.51 0.26 -16.06
CA GLY A 17 14.78 -0.23 -15.53
C GLY A 17 14.79 -0.40 -14.03
N TYR A 18 13.64 -0.64 -13.41
CA TYR A 18 13.58 -1.13 -12.04
C TYR A 18 13.77 -2.64 -12.03
N PHE A 19 14.41 -3.14 -10.99
CA PHE A 19 14.31 -4.53 -10.57
C PHE A 19 13.12 -4.64 -9.62
N THR A 20 12.25 -5.63 -9.84
CA THR A 20 11.03 -5.81 -9.05
C THR A 20 10.99 -7.16 -8.35
N ILE A 21 10.35 -7.18 -7.17
CA ILE A 21 9.88 -8.39 -6.50
C ILE A 21 8.40 -8.18 -6.19
N ARG A 22 7.57 -9.14 -6.57
CA ARG A 22 6.11 -9.08 -6.35
C ARG A 22 5.70 -10.02 -5.21
N GLY A 23 4.76 -9.57 -4.37
CA GLY A 23 4.12 -10.38 -3.33
C GLY A 23 5.06 -10.79 -2.20
N ILE A 24 5.90 -9.87 -1.72
CA ILE A 24 6.79 -10.13 -0.58
C ILE A 24 5.94 -10.26 0.69
N LYS A 25 6.12 -11.36 1.43
CA LYS A 25 5.35 -11.65 2.64
C LYS A 25 6.24 -11.79 3.86
N GLU A 26 5.85 -11.14 4.94
CA GLU A 26 6.29 -11.48 6.30
C GLU A 26 5.05 -11.73 7.16
N THR A 27 4.82 -13.00 7.50
CA THR A 27 3.61 -13.49 8.19
C THR A 27 2.30 -13.13 7.46
N VAL A 28 1.58 -12.11 7.91
CA VAL A 28 0.26 -11.68 7.40
C VAL A 28 0.36 -10.45 6.50
N ASP A 29 1.49 -9.73 6.55
CA ASP A 29 1.68 -8.49 5.81
C ASP A 29 2.39 -8.77 4.48
N GLU A 30 1.78 -8.30 3.39
CA GLU A 30 2.23 -8.51 2.01
C GLU A 30 2.48 -7.17 1.33
N ILE A 31 3.69 -6.96 0.79
CA ILE A 31 4.01 -5.87 -0.13
C ILE A 31 3.71 -6.36 -1.55
N ASP A 32 2.79 -5.67 -2.24
CA ASP A 32 2.38 -6.09 -3.59
C ASP A 32 3.55 -6.02 -4.57
N ILE A 33 4.22 -4.86 -4.68
CA ILE A 33 5.39 -4.67 -5.54
C ILE A 33 6.47 -3.89 -4.79
N PHE A 34 7.66 -4.46 -4.76
CA PHE A 34 8.89 -3.84 -4.33
C PHE A 34 9.74 -3.55 -5.56
N ALA A 35 10.08 -2.28 -5.79
CA ALA A 35 10.83 -1.88 -6.98
C ALA A 35 12.05 -1.04 -6.60
N ILE A 36 13.22 -1.43 -7.10
CA ILE A 36 14.48 -0.71 -6.86
C ILE A 36 15.19 -0.38 -8.17
N LYS A 37 15.79 0.81 -8.24
CA LYS A 37 16.57 1.25 -9.40
C LYS A 37 17.79 2.03 -8.95
N ASN A 38 18.96 1.67 -9.46
CA ASN A 38 20.15 2.51 -9.32
C ASN A 38 20.02 3.70 -10.28
N VAL A 39 19.95 4.92 -9.75
CA VAL A 39 19.75 6.14 -10.56
C VAL A 39 21.10 6.73 -10.96
N ARG A 40 22.06 6.77 -10.02
CA ARG A 40 23.46 7.22 -10.17
C ARG A 40 24.27 6.53 -9.06
N HIS A 41 25.59 6.40 -9.21
CA HIS A 41 26.50 5.78 -8.22
C HIS A 41 26.00 5.85 -6.76
N ASN A 42 25.58 4.69 -6.21
CA ASN A 42 25.05 4.49 -4.86
C ASN A 42 23.82 5.34 -4.46
N CYS A 43 23.15 5.96 -5.42
CA CYS A 43 21.85 6.60 -5.26
C CYS A 43 20.77 5.66 -5.79
N TRP A 44 20.02 5.08 -4.85
CA TRP A 44 18.95 4.14 -5.13
C TRP A 44 17.60 4.83 -5.06
N ASN A 45 16.74 4.53 -6.02
CA ASN A 45 15.32 4.84 -5.94
C ASN A 45 14.58 3.55 -5.56
N CYS A 46 14.03 3.55 -4.35
CA CYS A 46 13.37 2.42 -3.74
C CYS A 46 11.88 2.76 -3.60
N VAL A 47 11.01 1.90 -4.15
CA VAL A 47 9.57 2.11 -4.21
C VAL A 47 8.86 0.92 -3.58
N HIS A 48 8.03 1.19 -2.59
CA HIS A 48 7.02 0.26 -2.09
C HIS A 48 5.71 0.64 -2.75
N CYS A 49 5.23 -0.24 -3.64
CA CYS A 49 4.01 -0.04 -4.39
C CYS A 49 2.92 -1.01 -3.94
N GLU A 50 1.74 -0.48 -3.65
CA GLU A 50 0.51 -1.24 -3.39
C GLU A 50 -0.45 -1.03 -4.57
N VAL A 51 -1.09 -2.11 -5.04
CA VAL A 51 -1.92 -2.12 -6.25
C VAL A 51 -3.34 -2.57 -5.91
N GLN A 52 -4.30 -1.67 -6.03
CA GLN A 52 -5.71 -1.94 -5.78
C GLN A 52 -6.53 -1.58 -7.02
N VAL A 53 -6.76 -2.57 -7.89
CA VAL A 53 -7.58 -2.42 -9.08
C VAL A 53 -8.77 -3.37 -9.06
N GLY A 54 -9.98 -2.85 -9.24
CA GLY A 54 -11.20 -3.66 -9.28
C GLY A 54 -12.44 -2.90 -9.74
N ILE A 55 -13.51 -3.63 -10.09
CA ILE A 55 -14.75 -3.04 -10.65
C ILE A 55 -15.45 -2.07 -9.68
N ARG A 56 -15.23 -2.25 -8.37
CA ARG A 56 -15.81 -1.41 -7.32
C ARG A 56 -14.75 -1.07 -6.27
N PRO A 57 -13.81 -0.18 -6.59
CA PRO A 57 -12.62 0.01 -5.76
C PRO A 57 -12.89 0.90 -4.52
N VAL A 58 -14.07 1.54 -4.48
CA VAL A 58 -14.53 2.46 -3.42
C VAL A 58 -14.58 1.83 -2.02
N THR A 59 -14.71 0.51 -1.90
CA THR A 59 -14.82 -0.18 -0.58
C THR A 59 -13.49 -0.62 0.02
N TYR A 60 -12.37 -0.41 -0.67
CA TYR A 60 -11.07 -0.94 -0.27
C TYR A 60 -10.21 0.05 0.52
N ILE A 61 -10.47 1.34 0.36
CA ILE A 61 -9.76 2.42 1.04
C ILE A 61 -10.60 2.89 2.22
N SER A 62 -9.94 3.32 3.30
CA SER A 62 -10.60 3.98 4.44
C SER A 62 -11.65 3.15 5.17
N ARG A 63 -11.41 1.85 5.40
CA ARG A 63 -12.32 1.07 6.26
C ARG A 63 -12.39 1.70 7.65
N LEU A 64 -13.57 1.71 8.28
CA LEU A 64 -13.69 2.19 9.66
C LEU A 64 -12.74 1.39 10.57
N THR A 65 -12.01 2.12 11.41
CA THR A 65 -11.26 1.53 12.50
C THR A 65 -12.22 0.88 13.50
N LYS A 66 -11.75 -0.10 14.27
CA LYS A 66 -12.57 -0.74 15.31
C LYS A 66 -13.14 0.29 16.29
N GLN A 67 -12.35 1.31 16.61
CA GLN A 67 -12.74 2.38 17.52
C GLN A 67 -13.86 3.24 16.95
N LEU A 68 -13.75 3.67 15.69
CA LEU A 68 -14.82 4.44 15.03
C LEU A 68 -16.10 3.61 14.81
N MET A 69 -15.99 2.30 14.62
CA MET A 69 -17.16 1.42 14.55
C MET A 69 -17.93 1.38 15.88
N ILE A 70 -17.22 1.35 17.01
CA ILE A 70 -17.81 1.39 18.35
C ILE A 70 -18.46 2.75 18.60
N GLU A 71 -17.75 3.85 18.32
CA GLU A 71 -18.25 5.22 18.51
C GLU A 71 -19.51 5.51 17.68
N LEU A 72 -19.57 5.02 16.45
CA LEU A 72 -20.69 5.24 15.54
C LEU A 72 -21.79 4.18 15.65
N ASN A 73 -21.61 3.16 16.50
CA ASN A 73 -22.52 2.03 16.66
C ASN A 73 -22.89 1.36 15.31
N VAL A 74 -21.90 1.17 14.43
CA VAL A 74 -22.08 0.58 13.10
C VAL A 74 -21.46 -0.80 13.01
N LYS A 75 -22.18 -1.72 12.35
CA LYS A 75 -21.72 -3.12 12.16
C LYS A 75 -20.83 -3.33 10.93
N ASN A 76 -20.72 -2.35 10.03
CA ASN A 76 -19.99 -2.49 8.76
C ASN A 76 -19.01 -1.33 8.56
N SER A 77 -17.78 -1.67 8.19
CA SER A 77 -16.66 -0.74 8.03
C SER A 77 -16.48 -0.17 6.62
N ASN A 78 -17.28 -0.58 5.63
CA ASN A 78 -16.94 -0.35 4.21
C ASN A 78 -17.63 0.87 3.55
N SER A 79 -18.68 1.44 4.14
CA SER A 79 -19.38 2.59 3.54
C SER A 79 -18.84 3.93 4.04
N ALA A 80 -18.29 4.72 3.13
CA ALA A 80 -17.81 6.09 3.39
C ALA A 80 -18.90 7.17 3.27
N LYS A 81 -20.09 6.85 2.74
CA LYS A 81 -21.10 7.82 2.29
C LYS A 81 -21.61 8.79 3.36
N GLN A 82 -21.63 8.36 4.62
CA GLN A 82 -22.21 9.13 5.73
C GLN A 82 -21.15 9.68 6.70
N ARG A 83 -19.86 9.57 6.36
CA ARG A 83 -18.77 9.96 7.24
C ARG A 83 -18.45 11.44 7.10
N THR A 84 -18.08 12.06 8.23
CA THR A 84 -17.50 13.40 8.21
C THR A 84 -16.08 13.37 7.65
N LEU A 85 -15.56 14.53 7.25
CA LEU A 85 -14.19 14.65 6.74
C LEU A 85 -13.15 14.18 7.79
N ASP A 86 -13.34 14.55 9.06
CA ASP A 86 -12.46 14.12 10.16
C ASP A 86 -12.41 12.60 10.31
N GLN A 87 -13.58 11.95 10.25
CA GLN A 87 -13.67 10.48 10.31
C GLN A 87 -13.01 9.82 9.11
N LEU A 88 -13.17 10.40 7.92
CA LEU A 88 -12.51 9.90 6.70
C LEU A 88 -10.99 10.00 6.81
N ASN A 89 -10.46 11.15 7.27
CA ASN A 89 -9.03 11.34 7.44
C ASN A 89 -8.43 10.29 8.39
N LYS A 90 -9.05 10.07 9.57
CA LYS A 90 -8.62 9.03 10.51
C LYS A 90 -8.61 7.62 9.89
N CYS A 91 -9.60 7.31 9.05
CA CYS A 91 -9.66 6.02 8.37
C CYS A 91 -8.61 5.89 7.26
N VAL A 92 -8.29 6.99 6.57
CA VAL A 92 -7.23 7.04 5.56
C VAL A 92 -5.86 6.90 6.24
N ASP A 93 -5.61 7.62 7.33
CA ASP A 93 -4.36 7.53 8.09
C ASP A 93 -4.11 6.10 8.57
N ALA A 94 -5.12 5.48 9.19
CA ALA A 94 -5.04 4.08 9.61
C ALA A 94 -4.81 3.11 8.42
N TRP A 95 -5.38 3.42 7.26
CA TRP A 95 -5.17 2.61 6.06
C TRP A 95 -3.76 2.78 5.49
N VAL A 96 -3.22 4.01 5.48
CA VAL A 96 -1.84 4.31 5.07
C VAL A 96 -0.86 3.63 6.01
N GLU A 97 -1.09 3.71 7.32
CA GLU A 97 -0.27 3.03 8.32
C GLU A 97 -0.25 1.53 8.06
N MET A 98 -1.41 0.91 7.94
CA MET A 98 -1.54 -0.53 7.67
C MET A 98 -0.83 -0.94 6.37
N LYS A 99 -0.94 -0.13 5.31
CA LYS A 99 -0.43 -0.51 3.98
C LYS A 99 1.06 -0.21 3.77
N PHE A 100 1.57 0.88 4.35
CA PHE A 100 2.88 1.42 4.03
C PHE A 100 3.83 1.55 5.22
N THR A 101 3.37 2.12 6.35
CA THR A 101 4.28 2.59 7.42
C THR A 101 4.18 1.80 8.72
N ASN A 102 3.45 0.69 8.75
CA ASN A 102 3.47 -0.20 9.90
C ASN A 102 4.89 -0.75 10.08
N THR A 103 5.37 -0.84 11.31
CA THR A 103 6.74 -1.26 11.67
C THR A 103 7.18 -2.57 11.01
N LYS A 104 6.24 -3.49 10.76
CA LYS A 104 6.51 -4.73 10.02
C LYS A 104 6.86 -4.48 8.55
N LYS A 105 6.14 -3.59 7.86
CA LYS A 105 6.44 -3.20 6.47
C LYS A 105 7.82 -2.55 6.37
N GLU A 106 8.12 -1.66 7.30
CA GLU A 106 9.42 -1.02 7.40
C GLU A 106 10.53 -2.04 7.66
N SER A 107 10.30 -3.01 8.54
CA SER A 107 11.22 -4.13 8.81
C SER A 107 11.50 -4.96 7.55
N VAL A 108 10.46 -5.40 6.83
CA VAL A 108 10.63 -6.14 5.56
C VAL A 108 11.47 -5.36 4.56
N CYS A 109 11.13 -4.10 4.34
CA CYS A 109 11.87 -3.23 3.43
C CYS A 109 13.34 -3.07 3.84
N SER A 110 13.60 -2.89 5.14
CA SER A 110 14.94 -2.74 5.70
C SER A 110 15.76 -4.04 5.63
N GLN A 111 15.14 -5.19 5.81
CA GLN A 111 15.78 -6.50 5.65
C GLN A 111 16.19 -6.77 4.20
N LEU A 112 15.37 -6.34 3.23
CA LEU A 112 15.61 -6.59 1.82
C LEU A 112 16.68 -5.69 1.20
N PHE A 113 16.74 -4.41 1.62
CA PHE A 113 17.59 -3.43 0.94
C PHE A 113 18.25 -2.40 1.87
N GLY A 114 18.20 -2.64 3.18
CA GLY A 114 18.76 -1.75 4.20
C GLY A 114 17.89 -0.52 4.48
N GLU A 115 18.36 0.30 5.41
CA GLU A 115 17.72 1.58 5.71
C GLU A 115 17.89 2.54 4.53
N THR A 116 16.77 3.00 3.98
CA THR A 116 16.74 3.89 2.82
C THR A 116 15.47 4.73 2.81
N ASN A 117 15.45 5.76 1.98
CA ASN A 117 14.26 6.58 1.78
C ASN A 117 13.32 5.88 0.80
N TRP A 118 12.25 5.30 1.32
CA TRP A 118 11.22 4.64 0.54
C TRP A 118 10.26 5.66 -0.07
N ASN A 119 10.02 5.52 -1.37
CA ASN A 119 8.89 6.18 -2.03
C ASN A 119 7.68 5.25 -1.94
N TYR A 120 6.58 5.75 -1.37
CA TYR A 120 5.32 5.01 -1.34
C TYR A 120 4.49 5.33 -2.56
N MET A 121 4.03 4.29 -3.27
CA MET A 121 3.18 4.42 -4.43
C MET A 121 1.91 3.61 -4.24
N PHE A 122 0.77 4.21 -4.57
CA PHE A 122 -0.50 3.51 -4.59
C PHE A 122 -1.12 3.59 -5.99
N VAL A 123 -1.33 2.44 -6.61
CA VAL A 123 -2.01 2.35 -7.91
C VAL A 123 -3.45 1.95 -7.66
N TYR A 124 -4.39 2.80 -8.07
CA TYR A 124 -5.82 2.63 -7.84
C TYR A 124 -6.60 2.65 -9.16
N GLY A 125 -7.59 1.78 -9.31
CA GLY A 125 -8.44 1.71 -10.50
C GLY A 125 -9.58 0.71 -10.44
#